data_AF-A0A8T7ATL8-F1
#
_entry.id   AF-A0A8T7ATL8-F1
#
_cell.length_a   1.000
_cell.length_b   1.000
_cell.length_c   1.000
_cell.angle_alpha   90.00
_cell.angle_beta   90.00
_cell.angle_gamma   90.00
#
_symmetry.space_group_name_H-M   'P 1'
#
loop_
_entity.id
_entity.type
_entity.pdbx_description
1 polymer ?
#
loop_
_entity_poly.entity_id
_entity_poly.type
_entity_poly.pdbx_seq_one_letter_code
_entity_poly.pdbx_strand_id
1 'polypeptide(L)'
;MRRFNDKASSWRMLLMIPVAVMAVLSIVATGGSSGDGGDIPDPPDIPPVIQPSYNFELGSLQGPTIPLTATVGSIGTVTVDLGNTLLGTINLNVSATNEVTLVSYTTDVGSTMNITAVSEIDPALSGSVTLNVTEAINANVFDPPNSGAFEIELPDALGTITVSITSTGVELSLNGGPIIPYTWDEFTDLLESESAQEWERVASLVGGTLEFVYEFFIQAADVLDDLEFIAETGSAEAACDMFTLPGPEGVLPEGMESITWLGAGGDIDGSIFDWQFTDCWFEEGEELYTGLIQLANYIEEVDASNNLTRIGFAPNGSDGGVFFVDLTIAETDNVGGVYVLNPLNTVVINGGFTMIFTAASP
;
A
#
# COMPACT_ATOMS: atom_id res chain seq x y z
N MET A 1 10.33 29.36 -26.21
CA MET A 1 10.77 29.36 -24.80
C MET A 1 9.53 29.26 -23.93
N ARG A 2 8.98 28.05 -23.80
CA ARG A 2 8.09 27.70 -22.70
C ARG A 2 9.01 27.17 -21.60
N ARG A 3 8.94 27.75 -20.42
CA ARG A 3 9.56 27.19 -19.22
C ARG A 3 8.73 25.96 -18.87
N PHE A 4 9.30 24.77 -19.04
CA PHE A 4 8.89 23.61 -18.27
C PHE A 4 9.23 23.96 -16.83
N ASN A 5 8.20 24.18 -16.04
CA ASN A 5 8.30 24.36 -14.60
C ASN A 5 7.39 23.30 -13.99
N ASP A 6 7.56 22.07 -14.46
CA ASP A 6 6.99 20.86 -13.88
C ASP A 6 8.12 20.31 -13.01
N LYS A 7 8.17 20.79 -11.77
CA LYS A 7 8.83 20.03 -10.72
C LYS A 7 7.79 19.00 -10.32
N ALA A 8 7.98 17.74 -10.70
CA ALA A 8 7.35 16.65 -9.97
C ALA A 8 7.80 16.80 -8.51
N SER A 9 6.82 17.02 -7.62
CA SER A 9 7.05 17.17 -6.19
C SER A 9 7.42 15.82 -5.61
N SER A 10 8.44 15.78 -4.76
CA SER A 10 8.91 14.59 -4.02
C SER A 10 7.83 13.75 -3.31
N TRP A 11 6.62 14.29 -3.12
CA TRP A 11 5.52 13.66 -2.38
C TRP A 11 4.47 13.04 -3.27
N ARG A 12 4.49 13.33 -4.58
CA ARG A 12 3.75 12.53 -5.54
C ARG A 12 4.14 11.05 -5.42
N MET A 13 5.38 10.73 -5.07
CA MET A 13 5.82 9.36 -4.80
C MET A 13 5.11 8.61 -3.64
N LEU A 14 4.41 9.28 -2.72
CA LEU A 14 3.56 8.62 -1.70
C LEU A 14 2.05 8.67 -2.03
N LEU A 15 1.70 9.35 -3.13
CA LEU A 15 0.34 9.77 -3.53
C LEU A 15 0.01 9.42 -5.00
N MET A 16 1.00 8.90 -5.71
CA MET A 16 1.03 8.48 -7.09
C MET A 16 1.96 7.27 -7.12
N ILE A 17 1.81 6.32 -6.19
CA ILE A 17 2.35 5.00 -6.44
C ILE A 17 1.38 4.40 -7.46
N PRO A 18 1.76 4.30 -8.76
CA PRO A 18 0.94 3.58 -9.70
C PRO A 18 0.77 2.18 -9.14
N VAL A 19 -0.47 1.73 -9.06
CA VAL A 19 -0.68 0.29 -9.06
C VAL A 19 -0.16 -0.17 -10.40
N ALA A 20 1.00 -0.83 -10.32
CA ALA A 20 1.52 -1.63 -11.40
C ALA A 20 0.34 -2.37 -12.00
N VAL A 21 0.04 -2.06 -13.26
CA VAL A 21 -0.85 -2.89 -14.05
C VAL A 21 -0.18 -4.27 -14.04
N MET A 22 -0.58 -5.15 -13.12
CA MET A 22 -0.16 -6.53 -13.16
C MET A 22 -0.55 -7.03 -14.53
N ALA A 23 0.47 -7.26 -15.35
CA ALA A 23 0.32 -7.65 -16.73
C ALA A 23 -0.30 -9.04 -16.74
N VAL A 24 -1.63 -9.10 -16.84
CA VAL A 24 -2.48 -10.28 -17.15
C VAL A 24 -1.65 -11.58 -17.19
N LEU A 25 -1.31 -12.12 -16.03
CA LEU A 25 -0.94 -13.52 -15.94
C LEU A 25 -2.27 -14.25 -15.91
N SER A 26 -2.75 -14.58 -17.10
CA SER A 26 -3.97 -15.37 -17.28
C SER A 26 -3.85 -16.67 -16.49
N ILE A 27 -4.56 -16.76 -15.37
CA ILE A 27 -4.66 -17.96 -14.57
C ILE A 27 -5.31 -19.06 -15.42
N VAL A 28 -4.59 -20.15 -15.60
CA VAL A 28 -5.19 -21.47 -15.83
C VAL A 28 -4.94 -22.23 -14.55
N ALA A 29 -5.94 -22.33 -13.67
CA ALA A 29 -5.89 -23.27 -12.56
C ALA A 29 -5.73 -24.68 -13.13
N THR A 30 -4.51 -25.24 -13.06
CA THR A 30 -4.28 -26.64 -13.40
C THR A 30 -3.90 -27.38 -12.13
N GLY A 31 -4.90 -27.96 -11.47
CA GLY A 31 -4.71 -28.79 -10.28
C GLY A 31 -3.61 -29.84 -10.48
N GLY A 32 -2.52 -29.69 -9.73
CA GLY A 32 -1.38 -30.57 -9.71
C GLY A 32 -1.61 -31.80 -8.81
N SER A 33 -2.20 -32.85 -9.38
CA SER A 33 -2.27 -34.16 -8.71
C SER A 33 -0.87 -34.76 -8.53
N SER A 34 -0.43 -34.93 -7.27
CA SER A 34 0.65 -35.85 -6.90
C SER A 34 0.13 -36.82 -5.82
N GLY A 35 0.03 -38.08 -6.22
CA GLY A 35 -0.69 -39.10 -5.45
C GLY A 35 0.09 -39.78 -4.34
N ASP A 36 -0.74 -40.30 -3.42
CA ASP A 36 -0.65 -41.54 -2.64
C ASP A 36 -0.02 -41.47 -1.23
N GLY A 37 -0.90 -41.47 -0.21
CA GLY A 37 -0.53 -41.99 1.12
C GLY A 37 -1.32 -41.53 2.35
N GLY A 38 -2.64 -41.74 2.42
CA GLY A 38 -3.35 -41.98 3.70
C GLY A 38 -4.47 -41.02 4.11
N ASP A 39 -5.69 -41.55 4.18
CA ASP A 39 -6.92 -41.13 4.89
C ASP A 39 -6.97 -39.70 5.50
N ILE A 40 -6.77 -38.69 4.68
CA ILE A 40 -7.36 -37.35 4.84
C ILE A 40 -8.14 -37.13 3.54
N PRO A 41 -9.41 -36.69 3.56
CA PRO A 41 -10.06 -36.29 2.32
C PRO A 41 -9.18 -35.26 1.63
N ASP A 42 -8.74 -35.53 0.40
CA ASP A 42 -8.11 -34.51 -0.44
C ASP A 42 -8.99 -33.26 -0.38
N PRO A 43 -8.41 -32.05 -0.21
CA PRO A 43 -9.19 -30.83 -0.42
C PRO A 43 -9.86 -30.95 -1.80
N PRO A 44 -11.12 -30.52 -1.95
CA PRO A 44 -11.81 -30.68 -3.21
C PRO A 44 -10.98 -30.09 -4.35
N ASP A 45 -10.95 -30.77 -5.50
CA ASP A 45 -10.42 -30.29 -6.81
C ASP A 45 -11.16 -29.02 -7.33
N ILE A 46 -11.83 -28.27 -6.45
CA ILE A 46 -12.70 -27.13 -6.73
C ILE A 46 -12.12 -25.93 -5.96
N PRO A 47 -11.70 -24.86 -6.66
CA PRO A 47 -11.23 -23.64 -6.01
C PRO A 47 -12.24 -23.13 -4.97
N PRO A 48 -11.77 -22.53 -3.85
CA PRO A 48 -12.64 -21.93 -2.85
C PRO A 48 -13.62 -20.92 -3.45
N VAL A 49 -14.82 -20.85 -2.89
CA VAL A 49 -15.81 -19.84 -3.26
C VAL A 49 -15.44 -18.52 -2.60
N ILE A 50 -15.07 -17.55 -3.42
CA ILE A 50 -14.71 -16.19 -3.01
C ILE A 50 -15.99 -15.34 -2.88
N GLN A 51 -16.12 -14.65 -1.75
CA GLN A 51 -17.26 -13.77 -1.48
C GLN A 51 -17.09 -12.41 -2.20
N PRO A 52 -18.17 -11.71 -2.54
CA PRO A 52 -18.08 -10.39 -3.16
C PRO A 52 -17.57 -9.29 -2.21
N SER A 53 -17.40 -9.59 -0.92
CA SER A 53 -16.95 -8.61 0.08
C SER A 53 -16.28 -9.28 1.27
N TYR A 54 -15.24 -8.64 1.81
CA TYR A 54 -14.51 -9.07 3.00
C TYR A 54 -14.28 -7.88 3.93
N ASN A 55 -14.34 -8.12 5.24
CA ASN A 55 -13.82 -7.15 6.20
C ASN A 55 -12.29 -7.21 6.17
N PHE A 56 -11.62 -6.07 6.19
CA PHE A 56 -10.17 -6.01 6.33
C PHE A 56 -9.79 -5.49 7.72
N GLU A 57 -8.67 -5.98 8.23
CA GLU A 57 -7.98 -5.43 9.39
C GLU A 57 -6.51 -5.21 9.05
N LEU A 58 -6.09 -3.95 9.20
CA LEU A 58 -4.70 -3.52 9.13
C LEU A 58 -4.21 -3.17 10.53
N GLY A 59 -3.07 -3.76 10.89
CA GLY A 59 -2.49 -3.63 12.22
C GLY A 59 -0.99 -3.44 12.18
N SER A 60 -0.43 -2.98 13.29
CA SER A 60 1.02 -2.91 13.49
C SER A 60 1.57 -4.33 13.64
N LEU A 61 2.77 -4.55 13.08
CA LEU A 61 3.52 -5.78 13.32
C LEU A 61 3.74 -5.97 14.84
N GLN A 62 3.46 -7.17 15.34
CA GLN A 62 3.70 -7.49 16.75
C GLN A 62 5.13 -8.02 16.95
N GLY A 63 5.78 -7.62 18.05
CA GLY A 63 7.12 -8.12 18.42
C GLY A 63 8.21 -7.04 18.40
N PRO A 64 9.51 -7.40 18.36
CA PRO A 64 10.64 -6.47 18.28
C PRO A 64 10.82 -5.88 16.87
N THR A 65 9.83 -6.01 16.01
CA THR A 65 9.79 -5.61 14.60
C THR A 65 9.80 -4.09 14.45
N ILE A 66 10.38 -3.64 13.33
CA ILE A 66 10.55 -2.22 13.02
C ILE A 66 9.17 -1.67 12.63
N PRO A 67 8.72 -0.53 13.20
CA PRO A 67 7.46 0.09 12.77
C PRO A 67 7.53 0.44 11.28
N LEU A 68 6.38 0.57 10.61
CA LEU A 68 6.37 1.06 9.23
C LEU A 68 6.98 2.46 9.19
N THR A 69 8.06 2.61 8.43
CA THR A 69 8.78 3.87 8.27
C THR A 69 8.99 4.17 6.80
N ALA A 70 8.78 5.43 6.43
CA ALA A 70 9.18 5.98 5.15
C ALA A 70 10.16 7.12 5.40
N THR A 71 11.37 7.01 4.86
CA THR A 71 12.36 8.09 4.87
C THR A 71 12.37 8.76 3.51
N VAL A 72 11.90 10.01 3.48
CA VAL A 72 11.77 10.81 2.25
C VAL A 72 12.85 11.87 2.24
N GLY A 73 13.64 11.93 1.17
CA GLY A 73 14.80 12.82 1.07
C GLY A 73 14.50 14.30 1.33
N SER A 74 13.32 14.79 0.93
CA SER A 74 12.91 16.19 1.06
C SER A 74 12.26 16.57 2.40
N ILE A 75 11.87 15.61 3.23
CA ILE A 75 11.26 15.89 4.55
C ILE A 75 12.07 15.26 5.66
N GLY A 76 12.26 13.95 5.63
CA GLY A 76 12.84 13.19 6.72
C GLY A 76 12.09 11.88 6.90
N THR A 77 12.00 11.40 8.14
CA THR A 77 11.40 10.10 8.43
C THR A 77 9.99 10.27 8.97
N VAL A 78 9.01 9.61 8.34
CA VAL A 78 7.68 9.42 8.91
C VAL A 78 7.52 7.95 9.33
N THR A 79 7.07 7.78 10.57
CA THR A 79 6.80 6.49 11.19
C THR A 79 5.29 6.36 11.37
N VAL A 80 4.75 5.23 10.96
CA VAL A 80 3.33 4.89 11.08
C VAL A 80 3.17 3.78 12.10
N ASP A 81 2.27 4.00 13.05
CA ASP A 81 1.78 2.98 13.96
C ASP A 81 0.27 2.85 13.76
N LEU A 82 -0.13 1.73 13.17
CA LEU A 82 -1.51 1.39 12.85
C LEU A 82 -2.28 0.88 14.08
N GLY A 83 -1.60 0.64 15.21
CA GLY A 83 -2.18 -0.02 16.36
C GLY A 83 -2.81 -1.36 15.98
N ASN A 84 -4.11 -1.52 16.27
CA ASN A 84 -4.95 -2.65 15.83
C ASN A 84 -6.25 -2.14 15.17
N THR A 85 -6.19 -1.02 14.43
CA THR A 85 -7.40 -0.17 14.30
C THR A 85 -7.74 0.31 12.90
N LEU A 86 -6.95 0.09 11.86
CA LEU A 86 -7.44 0.41 10.50
C LEU A 86 -8.33 -0.74 10.03
N LEU A 87 -9.64 -0.55 10.17
CA LEU A 87 -10.67 -1.54 9.88
C LEU A 87 -11.54 -1.07 8.72
N GLY A 88 -12.15 -2.02 8.04
CA GLY A 88 -13.11 -1.68 7.02
C GLY A 88 -13.61 -2.87 6.22
N THR A 89 -14.15 -2.57 5.05
CA THR A 89 -14.66 -3.56 4.10
C THR A 89 -14.05 -3.31 2.72
N ILE A 90 -13.65 -4.37 2.04
CA ILE A 90 -13.36 -4.37 0.61
C ILE A 90 -14.51 -4.99 -0.17
N ASN A 91 -14.77 -4.46 -1.36
CA ASN A 91 -15.71 -5.04 -2.31
C ASN A 91 -14.96 -5.55 -3.52
N LEU A 92 -15.32 -6.77 -3.92
CA LEU A 92 -14.71 -7.52 -5.00
C LEU A 92 -15.69 -7.72 -6.14
N ASN A 93 -15.18 -7.69 -7.36
CA ASN A 93 -15.84 -8.26 -8.52
C ASN A 93 -15.28 -9.65 -8.75
N VAL A 94 -16.12 -10.68 -8.64
CA VAL A 94 -15.75 -12.07 -8.90
C VAL A 94 -16.38 -12.49 -10.22
N SER A 95 -15.55 -12.73 -11.22
CA SER A 95 -16.01 -13.10 -12.57
C SER A 95 -16.54 -14.55 -12.61
N ALA A 96 -17.19 -14.91 -13.72
CA ALA A 96 -17.61 -16.29 -13.96
C ALA A 96 -16.44 -17.28 -14.16
N THR A 97 -15.22 -16.77 -14.35
CA THR A 97 -13.97 -17.54 -14.47
C THR A 97 -13.12 -17.48 -13.20
N ASN A 98 -13.69 -17.02 -12.07
CA ASN A 98 -13.01 -16.83 -10.78
C ASN A 98 -11.88 -15.79 -10.77
N GLU A 99 -11.72 -15.00 -11.83
CA GLU A 99 -10.89 -13.79 -11.76
C GLU A 99 -11.50 -12.83 -10.73
N VAL A 100 -10.68 -12.40 -9.77
CA VAL A 100 -11.06 -11.49 -8.70
C VAL A 100 -10.45 -10.13 -8.98
N THR A 101 -11.25 -9.07 -8.82
CA THR A 101 -10.75 -7.71 -8.91
C THR A 101 -11.24 -6.90 -7.72
N LEU A 102 -10.33 -6.20 -7.04
CA LEU A 102 -10.67 -5.23 -6.01
C LEU A 102 -11.35 -4.02 -6.67
N VAL A 103 -12.53 -3.64 -6.19
CA VAL A 103 -13.34 -2.56 -6.82
C VAL A 103 -13.34 -1.30 -5.97
N SER A 104 -13.55 -1.46 -4.67
CA SER A 104 -13.67 -0.35 -3.73
C SER A 104 -13.38 -0.81 -2.32
N TYR A 105 -13.10 0.15 -1.45
CA TYR A 105 -12.97 -0.08 -0.02
C TYR A 105 -13.69 1.01 0.77
N THR A 106 -14.10 0.62 1.98
CA THR A 106 -14.67 1.51 2.98
C THR A 106 -13.85 1.37 4.25
N THR A 107 -13.31 2.47 4.78
CA THR A 107 -12.68 2.54 6.10
C THR A 107 -13.72 2.84 7.15
N ASP A 108 -13.76 2.04 8.21
CA ASP A 108 -14.78 2.16 9.26
C ASP A 108 -14.54 3.35 10.19
N VAL A 109 -15.65 3.89 10.70
CA VAL A 109 -15.63 4.91 11.76
C VAL A 109 -14.98 4.35 13.02
N GLY A 110 -14.13 5.16 13.65
CA GLY A 110 -13.34 4.78 14.81
C GLY A 110 -12.00 4.13 14.45
N SER A 111 -11.69 3.99 13.16
CA SER A 111 -10.36 3.57 12.73
C SER A 111 -9.32 4.63 13.09
N THR A 112 -8.16 4.21 13.61
CA THR A 112 -7.11 5.13 14.04
C THR A 112 -5.74 4.78 13.47
N MET A 113 -4.90 5.80 13.34
CA MET A 113 -3.50 5.68 12.92
C MET A 113 -2.66 6.77 13.59
N ASN A 114 -1.56 6.36 14.22
CA ASN A 114 -0.59 7.29 14.80
C ASN A 114 0.53 7.55 13.79
N ILE A 115 0.85 8.82 13.59
CA ILE A 115 1.89 9.24 12.65
C ILE A 115 2.90 10.06 13.42
N THR A 116 4.17 9.69 13.32
CA THR A 116 5.28 10.45 13.89
C THR A 116 6.25 10.84 12.79
N ALA A 117 6.38 12.14 12.55
CA ALA A 117 7.32 12.68 11.58
C ALA A 117 8.51 13.34 12.29
N VAL A 118 9.69 13.15 11.71
CA VAL A 118 10.94 13.79 12.10
C VAL A 118 11.54 14.40 10.85
N SER A 119 11.53 15.72 10.78
CA SER A 119 12.06 16.48 9.66
C SER A 119 13.16 17.44 10.11
N GLU A 120 14.36 17.27 9.55
CA GLU A 120 15.48 18.19 9.77
C GLU A 120 15.37 19.45 8.89
N ILE A 121 14.62 19.36 7.79
CA ILE A 121 14.44 20.41 6.80
C ILE A 121 13.29 21.34 7.20
N ASP A 122 12.20 20.75 7.71
CA ASP A 122 11.02 21.49 8.16
C ASP A 122 10.57 21.06 9.57
N PRO A 123 11.07 21.74 10.61
CA PRO A 123 10.70 21.43 11.98
C PRO A 123 9.19 21.56 12.27
N ALA A 124 8.41 22.30 11.47
CA ALA A 124 6.97 22.43 11.67
C ALA A 124 6.20 21.14 11.34
N LEU A 125 6.80 20.26 10.52
CA LEU A 125 6.25 18.93 10.24
C LEU A 125 6.65 17.89 11.28
N SER A 126 7.57 18.23 12.19
CA SER A 126 8.04 17.28 13.20
C SER A 126 7.05 17.17 14.37
N GLY A 127 6.71 15.95 14.76
CA GLY A 127 5.81 15.69 15.86
C GLY A 127 5.04 14.39 15.69
N SER A 128 4.20 14.08 16.68
CA SER A 128 3.29 12.93 16.66
C SER A 128 1.85 13.43 16.63
N VAL A 129 1.07 12.89 15.71
CA VAL A 129 -0.36 13.17 15.54
C VAL A 129 -1.15 11.87 15.46
N THR A 130 -2.43 11.93 15.78
CA THR A 130 -3.35 10.77 15.67
C THR A 130 -4.43 11.11 14.66
N LEU A 131 -4.58 10.27 13.63
CA LEU A 131 -5.74 10.26 12.75
C LEU A 131 -6.84 9.40 13.38
N ASN A 132 -8.08 9.89 13.35
CA ASN A 132 -9.28 9.18 13.77
C ASN A 132 -10.38 9.35 12.71
N VAL A 133 -10.84 8.25 12.12
CA VAL A 133 -11.93 8.26 11.13
C VAL A 133 -13.25 8.55 11.84
N THR A 134 -13.90 9.66 11.50
CA THR A 134 -15.15 10.12 12.14
C THR A 134 -16.38 9.86 11.29
N GLU A 135 -16.21 9.77 9.97
CA GLU A 135 -17.21 9.29 9.03
C GLU A 135 -16.55 8.31 8.06
N ALA A 136 -17.24 7.21 7.74
CA ALA A 136 -16.66 6.13 6.95
C ALA A 136 -16.11 6.67 5.62
N ILE A 137 -14.84 6.37 5.33
CA ILE A 137 -14.14 6.84 4.13
C ILE A 137 -14.42 5.85 3.02
N ASN A 138 -14.96 6.31 1.90
CA ASN A 138 -15.26 5.46 0.75
C ASN A 138 -14.40 5.85 -0.44
N ALA A 139 -13.79 4.86 -1.07
CA ALA A 139 -12.96 5.05 -2.26
C ALA A 139 -13.19 3.90 -3.25
N ASN A 140 -13.12 4.20 -4.54
CA ASN A 140 -12.85 3.16 -5.52
C ASN A 140 -11.35 2.89 -5.51
N VAL A 141 -10.97 1.69 -5.93
CA VAL A 141 -9.55 1.40 -6.15
C VAL A 141 -9.03 2.30 -7.28
N PHE A 142 -7.83 2.83 -7.11
CA PHE A 142 -7.15 3.79 -8.02
C PHE A 142 -7.76 5.19 -8.13
N ASP A 143 -8.85 5.48 -7.40
CA ASP A 143 -9.41 6.83 -7.31
C ASP A 143 -9.18 7.39 -5.88
N PRO A 144 -8.97 8.70 -5.73
CA PRO A 144 -9.06 9.33 -4.43
C PRO A 144 -10.42 9.07 -3.75
N PRO A 145 -10.47 9.05 -2.41
CA PRO A 145 -11.73 8.92 -1.69
C PRO A 145 -12.78 9.93 -2.15
N ASN A 146 -14.05 9.53 -2.19
CA ASN A 146 -15.14 10.37 -2.69
C ASN A 146 -16.06 10.90 -1.59
N SER A 147 -15.95 10.35 -0.37
CA SER A 147 -16.75 10.72 0.80
C SER A 147 -16.10 10.21 2.08
N GLY A 148 -16.51 10.80 3.21
CA GLY A 148 -16.05 10.44 4.55
C GLY A 148 -15.42 11.62 5.27
N ALA A 149 -14.91 11.38 6.46
CA ALA A 149 -14.24 12.39 7.25
C ALA A 149 -13.32 11.76 8.28
N PHE A 150 -12.25 12.47 8.61
CA PHE A 150 -11.39 12.12 9.71
C PHE A 150 -10.93 13.37 10.46
N GLU A 151 -10.53 13.15 11.70
CA GLU A 151 -9.95 14.15 12.57
C GLU A 151 -8.47 13.85 12.80
N ILE A 152 -7.67 14.89 12.87
CA ILE A 152 -6.25 14.82 13.21
C ILE A 152 -6.10 15.52 14.56
N GLU A 153 -5.78 14.74 15.58
CA GLU A 153 -5.46 15.24 16.90
C GLU A 153 -4.01 15.72 16.93
N LEU A 154 -3.83 17.02 17.12
CA LEU A 154 -2.52 17.64 17.26
C LEU A 154 -1.99 17.48 18.69
N PRO A 155 -0.66 17.42 18.89
CA PRO A 155 -0.08 17.28 20.22
C PRO A 155 -0.37 18.51 21.10
N ASP A 156 -0.18 18.34 22.42
CA ASP A 156 -0.15 19.43 23.41
C ASP A 156 -1.38 20.37 23.43
N ALA A 157 -2.57 19.83 23.14
CA ALA A 157 -3.83 20.59 23.08
C ALA A 157 -3.83 21.74 22.05
N LEU A 158 -3.00 21.63 21.01
CA LEU A 158 -2.99 22.54 19.85
C LEU A 158 -4.30 22.46 19.05
N GLY A 159 -5.05 21.38 19.24
CA GLY A 159 -6.41 21.25 18.77
C GLY A 159 -6.63 20.06 17.85
N THR A 160 -7.73 20.13 17.11
CA THR A 160 -8.12 19.11 16.15
C THR A 160 -8.28 19.74 14.78
N ILE A 161 -7.70 19.11 13.76
CA ILE A 161 -7.97 19.43 12.36
C ILE A 161 -9.05 18.48 11.88
N THR A 162 -10.17 19.01 11.41
CA THR A 162 -11.20 18.24 10.72
C THR A 162 -10.88 18.22 9.23
N VAL A 163 -10.88 17.03 8.64
CA VAL A 163 -10.77 16.81 7.19
C VAL A 163 -12.06 16.15 6.72
N SER A 164 -12.85 16.87 5.92
CA SER A 164 -14.06 16.35 5.31
C SER A 164 -13.81 16.07 3.83
N ILE A 165 -14.05 14.83 3.40
CA ILE A 165 -13.80 14.37 2.04
C ILE A 165 -15.01 14.70 1.17
N THR A 166 -14.73 15.28 0.01
CA THR A 166 -15.71 15.57 -1.04
C THR A 166 -15.36 14.78 -2.30
N SER A 167 -16.25 14.77 -3.28
CA SER A 167 -16.00 14.09 -4.56
C SER A 167 -14.84 14.68 -5.38
N THR A 168 -14.29 15.84 -5.01
CA THR A 168 -13.27 16.56 -5.79
C THR A 168 -12.05 17.00 -4.97
N GLY A 169 -11.99 16.65 -3.69
CA GLY A 169 -10.94 17.11 -2.78
C GLY A 169 -11.42 17.10 -1.33
N VAL A 170 -10.91 18.02 -0.53
CA VAL A 170 -11.18 18.08 0.92
C VAL A 170 -11.57 19.46 1.39
N GLU A 171 -12.30 19.48 2.50
CA GLU A 171 -12.59 20.68 3.28
C GLU A 171 -11.86 20.58 4.64
N LEU A 172 -11.00 21.56 4.91
CA LEU A 172 -10.20 21.60 6.14
C LEU A 172 -10.76 22.62 7.14
N SER A 173 -10.73 22.29 8.42
CA SER A 173 -11.06 23.22 9.50
C SER A 173 -10.24 22.92 10.76
N LEU A 174 -9.54 23.93 11.28
CA LEU A 174 -8.86 23.85 12.56
C LEU A 174 -9.80 24.29 13.70
N ASN A 175 -10.01 23.42 14.70
CA ASN A 175 -10.77 23.73 15.92
C ASN A 175 -12.20 24.25 15.68
N GLY A 176 -12.87 23.72 14.65
CA GLY A 176 -14.21 24.19 14.23
C GLY A 176 -14.22 25.62 13.69
N GLY A 177 -13.07 26.11 13.22
CA GLY A 177 -12.91 27.41 12.59
C GLY A 177 -13.53 27.49 11.19
N PRO A 178 -13.14 28.51 10.40
CA PRO A 178 -13.58 28.62 9.01
C PRO A 178 -13.16 27.41 8.18
N ILE A 179 -14.07 26.90 7.36
CA ILE A 179 -13.80 25.83 6.41
C ILE A 179 -13.01 26.39 5.21
N ILE A 180 -11.93 25.70 4.85
CA ILE A 180 -11.08 26.02 3.71
C ILE A 180 -11.10 24.84 2.74
N PRO A 181 -11.67 25.02 1.52
CA PRO A 181 -11.73 23.95 0.54
C PRO A 181 -10.44 23.85 -0.28
N TYR A 182 -10.07 22.62 -0.65
CA TYR A 182 -8.97 22.29 -1.55
C TYR A 182 -9.41 21.19 -2.50
N THR A 183 -9.00 21.27 -3.77
CA THR A 183 -8.99 20.09 -4.65
C THR A 183 -7.96 19.06 -4.15
N TRP A 184 -8.02 17.83 -4.65
CA TRP A 184 -7.01 16.81 -4.32
C TRP A 184 -5.58 17.28 -4.64
N ASP A 185 -5.36 17.82 -5.85
CA ASP A 185 -4.07 18.39 -6.24
C ASP A 185 -3.61 19.50 -5.29
N GLU A 186 -4.51 20.44 -4.97
CA GLU A 186 -4.17 21.55 -4.05
C GLU A 186 -3.89 21.05 -2.63
N PHE A 187 -4.61 20.03 -2.16
CA PHE A 187 -4.42 19.46 -0.83
C PHE A 187 -3.07 18.76 -0.71
N THR A 188 -2.66 18.02 -1.74
CA THR A 188 -1.33 17.43 -1.85
C THR A 188 -0.25 18.50 -1.87
N ASP A 189 -0.44 19.55 -2.67
CA ASP A 189 0.53 20.65 -2.80
C ASP A 189 0.72 21.46 -1.51
N LEU A 190 -0.19 21.37 -0.53
CA LEU A 190 -0.06 22.09 0.74
C LEU A 190 1.22 21.73 1.47
N LEU A 191 1.63 20.46 1.48
CA LEU A 191 2.78 19.99 2.25
C LEU A 191 4.07 20.79 1.97
N GLU A 192 4.32 21.10 0.70
CA GLU A 192 5.48 21.87 0.24
C GLU A 192 5.20 23.37 0.08
N SER A 193 3.96 23.82 0.28
CA SER A 193 3.57 25.21 0.08
C SER A 193 4.11 26.12 1.18
N GLU A 194 5.04 27.01 0.84
CA GLU A 194 5.53 28.07 1.73
C GLU A 194 4.42 29.06 2.17
N SER A 195 3.29 29.06 1.46
CA SER A 195 2.15 29.92 1.76
C SER A 195 1.08 29.26 2.65
N ALA A 196 1.15 27.94 2.81
CA ALA A 196 0.24 27.19 3.67
C ALA A 196 0.58 27.39 5.14
N GLN A 197 -0.44 27.36 5.98
CA GLN A 197 -0.26 27.37 7.44
C GLN A 197 0.29 26.02 7.90
N GLU A 198 1.08 26.00 8.97
CA GLU A 198 1.73 24.77 9.49
C GLU A 198 0.72 23.61 9.68
N TRP A 199 -0.47 23.90 10.20
CA TRP A 199 -1.51 22.88 10.41
C TRP A 199 -2.11 22.34 9.10
N GLU A 200 -2.19 23.15 8.03
CA GLU A 200 -2.65 22.71 6.71
C GLU A 200 -1.64 21.73 6.10
N ARG A 201 -0.35 21.98 6.32
CA ARG A 201 0.75 21.12 5.88
C ARG A 201 0.78 19.81 6.64
N VAL A 202 0.53 19.84 7.95
CA VAL A 202 0.33 18.63 8.76
C VAL A 202 -0.88 17.83 8.27
N ALA A 203 -1.98 18.49 7.91
CA ALA A 203 -3.16 17.80 7.36
C ALA A 203 -2.83 17.06 6.06
N SER A 204 -2.12 17.73 5.16
CA SER A 204 -1.63 17.16 3.90
C SER A 204 -0.70 15.95 4.12
N LEU A 205 0.27 16.07 5.04
CA LEU A 205 1.15 14.96 5.42
C LEU A 205 0.37 13.73 5.92
N VAL A 206 -0.61 13.95 6.79
CA VAL A 206 -1.43 12.86 7.35
C VAL A 206 -2.32 12.24 6.29
N GLY A 207 -2.92 13.04 5.42
CA GLY A 207 -3.69 12.56 4.28
C GLY A 207 -2.86 11.67 3.36
N GLY A 208 -1.66 12.12 2.98
CA GLY A 208 -0.77 11.32 2.13
C GLY A 208 -0.19 10.09 2.82
N THR A 209 0.02 10.14 4.13
CA THR A 209 0.40 8.94 4.89
C THR A 209 -0.71 7.88 4.89
N LEU A 210 -1.98 8.30 4.94
CA LEU A 210 -3.13 7.38 4.84
C LEU A 210 -3.20 6.72 3.45
N GLU A 211 -3.02 7.52 2.39
CA GLU A 211 -3.00 7.04 1.01
C GLU A 211 -1.88 6.03 0.78
N PHE A 212 -0.65 6.38 1.18
CA PHE A 212 0.50 5.48 1.14
C PHE A 212 0.24 4.10 1.78
N VAL A 213 -0.39 4.07 2.97
CA VAL A 213 -0.74 2.81 3.64
C VAL A 213 -1.74 2.01 2.80
N TYR A 214 -2.74 2.67 2.20
CA TYR A 214 -3.73 2.01 1.35
C TYR A 214 -3.16 1.50 0.04
N GLU A 215 -2.25 2.22 -0.60
CA GLU A 215 -1.60 1.78 -1.83
C GLU A 215 -0.86 0.45 -1.63
N PHE A 216 -0.02 0.36 -0.60
CA PHE A 216 0.68 -0.89 -0.29
C PHE A 216 -0.22 -2.01 0.19
N PHE A 217 -1.30 -1.69 0.91
CA PHE A 217 -2.34 -2.65 1.26
C PHE A 217 -3.00 -3.23 0.00
N ILE A 218 -3.35 -2.38 -0.97
CA ILE A 218 -3.98 -2.81 -2.23
C ILE A 218 -3.01 -3.68 -3.03
N GLN A 219 -1.74 -3.29 -3.15
CA GLN A 219 -0.72 -4.09 -3.84
C GLN A 219 -0.52 -5.46 -3.20
N ALA A 220 -0.40 -5.52 -1.87
CA ALA A 220 -0.27 -6.79 -1.17
C ALA A 220 -1.51 -7.67 -1.31
N ALA A 221 -2.71 -7.07 -1.42
CA ALA A 221 -3.96 -7.79 -1.63
C ALA A 221 -4.07 -8.35 -3.06
N ASP A 222 -3.57 -7.62 -4.07
CA ASP A 222 -3.61 -8.03 -5.48
C ASP A 222 -2.78 -9.30 -5.72
N VAL A 223 -1.62 -9.40 -5.05
CA VAL A 223 -0.74 -10.58 -5.15
C VAL A 223 -1.34 -11.85 -4.55
N LEU A 224 -2.37 -11.77 -3.69
CA LEU A 224 -2.95 -12.95 -3.03
C LEU A 224 -3.50 -13.99 -4.03
N ASP A 225 -4.04 -13.56 -5.18
CA ASP A 225 -4.61 -14.46 -6.19
C ASP A 225 -3.53 -15.29 -6.91
N ASP A 226 -2.28 -14.80 -6.94
CA ASP A 226 -1.16 -15.43 -7.65
C ASP A 226 -0.35 -16.38 -6.78
N LEU A 227 -0.49 -16.34 -5.46
CA LEU A 227 0.40 -17.05 -4.54
C LEU A 227 0.34 -18.56 -4.67
N GLU A 228 -0.83 -19.13 -4.95
CA GLU A 228 -0.97 -20.57 -5.16
C GLU A 228 -0.19 -21.02 -6.41
N PHE A 229 -0.29 -20.25 -7.49
CA PHE A 229 0.50 -20.50 -8.71
C PHE A 229 2.00 -20.37 -8.44
N ILE A 230 2.42 -19.33 -7.71
CA ILE A 230 3.81 -19.12 -7.34
C ILE A 230 4.34 -20.26 -6.48
N ALA A 231 3.53 -20.82 -5.59
CA ALA A 231 3.92 -21.98 -4.80
C ALA A 231 4.06 -23.25 -5.64
N GLU A 232 3.21 -23.45 -6.65
CA GLU A 232 3.34 -24.56 -7.60
C GLU A 232 4.61 -24.46 -8.46
N THR A 233 4.97 -23.26 -8.92
CA THR A 233 6.12 -23.03 -9.80
C THR A 233 7.42 -22.76 -9.05
N GLY A 234 7.34 -22.37 -7.79
CA GLY A 234 8.44 -21.89 -6.94
C GLY A 234 8.72 -20.38 -7.08
N SER A 235 8.48 -19.80 -8.26
CA SER A 235 8.60 -18.37 -8.51
C SER A 235 7.78 -17.89 -9.71
N ALA A 236 7.46 -16.59 -9.73
CA ALA A 236 6.98 -15.85 -10.88
C ALA A 236 7.87 -14.64 -11.13
N GLU A 237 8.11 -14.31 -12.40
CA GLU A 237 8.96 -13.19 -12.82
C GLU A 237 8.23 -12.40 -13.92
N ALA A 238 8.27 -11.08 -13.82
CA ALA A 238 7.74 -10.18 -14.83
C ALA A 238 8.77 -9.07 -15.14
N ALA A 239 8.85 -8.71 -16.42
CA ALA A 239 9.61 -7.53 -16.82
C ALA A 239 8.80 -6.28 -16.45
N CYS A 240 9.48 -5.30 -15.86
CA CYS A 240 8.89 -4.00 -15.56
C CYS A 240 8.82 -3.14 -16.82
N ASP A 241 8.34 -1.89 -16.70
CA ASP A 241 8.33 -0.99 -17.85
C ASP A 241 9.75 -0.75 -18.38
N MET A 242 9.84 -0.45 -19.67
CA MET A 242 11.10 -0.06 -20.29
C MET A 242 11.27 1.46 -20.22
N PHE A 243 12.30 1.92 -19.53
CA PHE A 243 12.78 3.29 -19.59
C PHE A 243 13.42 3.57 -20.95
N THR A 244 12.70 4.28 -21.83
CA THR A 244 13.10 4.45 -23.24
C THR A 244 14.08 5.60 -23.51
N LEU A 245 14.33 6.45 -22.50
CA LEU A 245 15.18 7.64 -22.60
C LEU A 245 16.61 7.33 -22.12
N PRO A 246 17.58 8.25 -22.28
CA PRO A 246 18.90 8.11 -21.68
C PRO A 246 18.78 8.11 -20.14
N GLY A 247 18.71 6.91 -19.57
CA GLY A 247 18.43 6.69 -18.16
C GLY A 247 19.62 6.91 -17.21
N PRO A 248 19.36 6.84 -15.90
CA PRO A 248 20.38 7.01 -14.88
C PRO A 248 21.53 6.00 -15.03
N GLU A 249 22.76 6.44 -14.73
CA GLU A 249 23.93 5.58 -14.80
C GLU A 249 23.82 4.42 -13.79
N GLY A 250 24.05 3.19 -14.26
CA GLY A 250 24.05 2.00 -13.41
C GLY A 250 22.68 1.36 -13.18
N VAL A 251 21.60 1.96 -13.69
CA VAL A 251 20.25 1.41 -13.63
C VAL A 251 19.90 0.69 -14.93
N LEU A 252 19.30 -0.49 -14.84
CA LEU A 252 18.83 -1.23 -16.02
C LEU A 252 17.70 -0.47 -16.72
N PRO A 253 17.70 -0.38 -18.08
CA PRO A 253 16.60 0.25 -18.82
C PRO A 253 15.27 -0.50 -18.72
N GLU A 254 15.31 -1.80 -18.46
CA GLU A 254 14.13 -2.64 -18.24
C GLU A 254 14.53 -3.57 -17.08
N GLY A 255 13.89 -3.33 -15.94
CA GLY A 255 14.12 -4.10 -14.73
C GLY A 255 13.27 -5.36 -14.67
N MET A 256 13.24 -5.95 -13.49
CA MET A 256 12.45 -7.15 -13.22
C MET A 256 11.86 -7.09 -11.83
N GLU A 257 10.63 -7.57 -11.73
CA GLU A 257 10.04 -7.99 -10.47
C GLU A 257 9.96 -9.52 -10.42
N SER A 258 10.14 -10.07 -9.22
CA SER A 258 10.03 -11.51 -9.01
C SER A 258 9.43 -11.81 -7.65
N ILE A 259 8.45 -12.71 -7.61
CA ILE A 259 7.92 -13.26 -6.36
C ILE A 259 8.40 -14.70 -6.24
N THR A 260 9.07 -15.01 -5.13
CA THR A 260 9.64 -16.35 -4.87
C THR A 260 9.06 -16.93 -3.61
N TRP A 261 8.55 -18.16 -3.70
CA TRP A 261 8.11 -18.91 -2.52
C TRP A 261 9.32 -19.49 -1.77
N LEU A 262 9.42 -19.21 -0.47
CA LEU A 262 10.50 -19.69 0.39
C LEU A 262 10.14 -20.98 1.16
N GLY A 263 8.97 -21.57 0.89
CA GLY A 263 8.51 -22.79 1.53
C GLY A 263 9.27 -24.05 1.06
N ALA A 264 9.04 -25.16 1.76
CA ALA A 264 9.75 -26.42 1.54
C ALA A 264 8.93 -27.48 0.77
N GLY A 265 7.89 -27.05 0.02
CA GLY A 265 6.93 -27.93 -0.65
C GLY A 265 5.82 -28.41 0.31
N GLY A 266 4.56 -28.37 -0.14
CA GLY A 266 3.38 -28.69 0.67
C GLY A 266 2.36 -27.55 0.71
N ASP A 267 1.52 -27.56 1.74
CA ASP A 267 0.54 -26.50 2.04
C ASP A 267 1.25 -25.13 2.14
N ILE A 268 0.66 -24.11 1.53
CA ILE A 268 1.20 -22.76 1.51
C ILE A 268 0.86 -21.98 2.78
N ASP A 269 -0.06 -22.48 3.62
CA ASP A 269 -0.37 -21.87 4.92
C ASP A 269 0.90 -21.75 5.79
N GLY A 270 1.09 -20.58 6.39
CA GLY A 270 2.30 -20.20 7.13
C GLY A 270 3.53 -19.91 6.29
N SER A 271 3.44 -19.93 4.96
CA SER A 271 4.59 -19.69 4.06
C SER A 271 5.06 -18.25 4.04
N ILE A 272 6.25 -18.07 3.47
CA ILE A 272 6.88 -16.77 3.22
C ILE A 272 7.13 -16.64 1.71
N PHE A 273 6.84 -15.47 1.17
CA PHE A 273 7.15 -15.09 -0.20
C PHE A 273 8.01 -13.83 -0.21
N ASP A 274 9.08 -13.85 -1.00
CA ASP A 274 9.91 -12.68 -1.24
C ASP A 274 9.52 -12.06 -2.59
N TRP A 275 8.99 -10.84 -2.57
CA TRP A 275 8.69 -10.01 -3.74
C TRP A 275 9.80 -8.98 -3.94
N GLN A 276 10.71 -9.29 -4.85
CA GLN A 276 11.92 -8.54 -5.11
C GLN A 276 11.75 -7.66 -6.36
N PHE A 277 12.19 -6.40 -6.23
CA PHE A 277 12.27 -5.43 -7.32
C PHE A 277 13.74 -5.14 -7.63
N THR A 278 14.14 -5.33 -8.89
CA THR A 278 15.47 -4.99 -9.40
C THR A 278 15.35 -3.98 -10.51
N ASP A 279 15.69 -2.72 -10.22
CA ASP A 279 15.59 -1.59 -11.15
C ASP A 279 14.24 -1.53 -11.89
N CYS A 280 13.15 -1.77 -11.16
CA CYS A 280 11.83 -1.94 -11.73
C CYS A 280 11.18 -0.58 -12.03
N TRP A 281 11.02 -0.26 -13.31
CA TRP A 281 10.40 1.00 -13.73
C TRP A 281 8.88 0.88 -13.80
N PHE A 282 8.20 1.96 -13.43
CA PHE A 282 6.76 2.15 -13.62
C PHE A 282 6.48 3.51 -14.26
N GLU A 283 5.24 3.71 -14.71
CA GLU A 283 4.76 4.96 -15.32
C GLU A 283 5.63 5.42 -16.50
N GLU A 284 5.93 4.52 -17.42
CA GLU A 284 6.78 4.83 -18.57
C GLU A 284 8.19 5.36 -18.19
N GLY A 285 8.64 5.07 -16.98
CA GLY A 285 9.96 5.43 -16.47
C GLY A 285 10.00 6.61 -15.49
N GLU A 286 8.86 7.10 -15.02
CA GLU A 286 8.85 8.20 -14.04
C GLU A 286 9.34 7.75 -12.66
N GLU A 287 9.04 6.50 -12.26
CA GLU A 287 9.40 5.92 -10.97
C GLU A 287 10.23 4.64 -11.08
N LEU A 288 11.21 4.50 -10.18
CA LEU A 288 12.09 3.34 -10.07
C LEU A 288 11.95 2.68 -8.69
N TYR A 289 11.59 1.39 -8.67
CA TYR A 289 11.47 0.58 -7.47
C TYR A 289 12.67 -0.36 -7.38
N THR A 290 13.25 -0.47 -6.19
CA THR A 290 14.32 -1.41 -5.89
C THR A 290 14.23 -1.84 -4.45
N GLY A 291 14.35 -3.14 -4.17
CA GLY A 291 14.33 -3.65 -2.80
C GLY A 291 13.47 -4.90 -2.69
N LEU A 292 12.88 -5.10 -1.50
CA LEU A 292 12.15 -6.31 -1.16
C LEU A 292 10.90 -5.99 -0.35
N ILE A 293 9.78 -6.60 -0.75
CA ILE A 293 8.60 -6.80 0.09
C ILE A 293 8.56 -8.29 0.45
N GLN A 294 8.61 -8.61 1.74
CA GLN A 294 8.44 -9.97 2.22
C GLN A 294 7.01 -10.15 2.74
N LEU A 295 6.30 -11.10 2.16
CA LEU A 295 4.95 -11.50 2.55
C LEU A 295 5.07 -12.74 3.44
N ALA A 296 4.99 -12.57 4.75
CA ALA A 296 5.30 -13.65 5.69
C ALA A 296 4.07 -14.15 6.45
N ASN A 297 4.07 -15.47 6.68
CA ASN A 297 3.04 -16.19 7.40
C ASN A 297 1.67 -16.00 6.72
N TYR A 298 1.61 -16.42 5.46
CA TYR A 298 0.38 -16.50 4.67
C TYR A 298 -0.69 -17.28 5.44
N ILE A 299 -1.93 -16.82 5.36
CA ILE A 299 -3.09 -17.45 5.99
C ILE A 299 -4.12 -17.65 4.90
N GLU A 300 -4.67 -18.87 4.83
CA GLU A 300 -5.85 -19.18 4.03
C GLU A 300 -6.75 -20.15 4.80
N GLU A 301 -8.00 -19.76 5.05
CA GLU A 301 -8.97 -20.61 5.76
C GLU A 301 -10.24 -20.80 4.94
N VAL A 302 -10.51 -22.06 4.58
CA VAL A 302 -11.70 -22.48 3.85
C VAL A 302 -12.64 -23.26 4.77
N ASP A 303 -13.93 -22.91 4.77
CA ASP A 303 -14.92 -23.60 5.59
C ASP A 303 -15.34 -24.96 5.02
N ALA A 304 -16.11 -25.74 5.80
CA ALA A 304 -16.62 -27.04 5.38
C ALA A 304 -17.60 -26.98 4.18
N SER A 305 -18.03 -25.78 3.77
CA SER A 305 -18.87 -25.53 2.60
C SER A 305 -18.06 -25.02 1.39
N ASN A 306 -16.73 -25.04 1.47
CA ASN A 306 -15.80 -24.57 0.45
C ASN A 306 -15.80 -23.05 0.24
N ASN A 307 -16.17 -22.24 1.24
CA ASN A 307 -16.05 -20.78 1.15
C ASN A 307 -14.71 -20.31 1.71
N LEU A 308 -14.05 -19.39 1.01
CA LEU A 308 -12.89 -18.68 1.56
C LEU A 308 -13.36 -17.74 2.67
N THR A 309 -13.00 -18.06 3.91
CA THR A 309 -13.44 -17.32 5.11
C THR A 309 -12.39 -16.36 5.65
N ARG A 310 -11.11 -16.62 5.41
CA ARG A 310 -10.02 -15.78 5.87
C ARG A 310 -8.82 -15.89 4.94
N ILE A 311 -8.18 -14.76 4.63
CA ILE A 311 -6.96 -14.72 3.80
C ILE A 311 -6.06 -13.52 4.16
N GLY A 312 -4.73 -13.66 4.09
CA GLY A 312 -3.79 -12.53 4.22
C GLY A 312 -2.47 -12.90 4.88
N PHE A 313 -1.82 -11.91 5.52
CA PHE A 313 -0.54 -12.04 6.23
C PHE A 313 -0.65 -11.43 7.63
N ALA A 314 -0.63 -12.29 8.64
CA ALA A 314 -0.71 -11.86 10.03
C ALA A 314 -0.06 -12.91 10.95
N PRO A 315 0.24 -12.59 12.22
CA PRO A 315 0.77 -13.58 13.15
C PRO A 315 -0.19 -14.78 13.35
N ASN A 316 0.31 -16.00 13.17
CA ASN A 316 -0.41 -17.26 13.39
C ASN A 316 0.54 -18.32 14.00
N GLY A 317 0.90 -18.14 15.27
CA GLY A 317 1.88 -18.99 15.95
C GLY A 317 3.36 -18.63 15.70
N SER A 318 3.62 -17.79 14.70
CA SER A 318 4.90 -17.11 14.39
C SER A 318 4.66 -15.66 13.98
N ASP A 319 5.72 -14.86 13.87
CA ASP A 319 5.67 -13.50 13.32
C ASP A 319 5.16 -13.56 11.87
N GLY A 320 4.33 -12.59 11.47
CA GLY A 320 3.66 -12.56 10.18
C GLY A 320 3.20 -11.16 9.79
N GLY A 321 3.04 -10.91 8.50
CA GLY A 321 2.71 -9.59 7.95
C GLY A 321 3.38 -9.32 6.59
N VAL A 322 3.20 -8.09 6.12
CA VAL A 322 3.85 -7.51 4.93
C VAL A 322 5.02 -6.67 5.42
N PHE A 323 6.24 -7.04 5.04
CA PHE A 323 7.49 -6.43 5.50
C PHE A 323 8.23 -5.75 4.36
N PHE A 324 8.57 -4.49 4.53
CA PHE A 324 9.43 -3.74 3.63
C PHE A 324 10.87 -3.82 4.13
N VAL A 325 11.79 -4.20 3.24
CA VAL A 325 13.22 -4.29 3.52
C VAL A 325 13.96 -3.43 2.51
N ASP A 326 14.33 -2.22 2.95
CA ASP A 326 14.98 -1.20 2.12
C ASP A 326 14.30 -0.99 0.76
N LEU A 327 12.96 -1.08 0.72
CA LEU A 327 12.21 -0.79 -0.50
C LEU A 327 12.40 0.69 -0.83
N THR A 328 13.07 0.95 -1.92
CA THR A 328 13.43 2.28 -2.39
C THR A 328 12.59 2.60 -3.62
N ILE A 329 11.91 3.73 -3.56
CA ILE A 329 11.22 4.33 -4.69
C ILE A 329 11.98 5.61 -5.04
N ALA A 330 12.33 5.82 -6.31
CA ALA A 330 13.04 7.02 -6.76
C ALA A 330 12.46 7.59 -8.06
N GLU A 331 12.30 8.92 -8.13
CA GLU A 331 11.85 9.61 -9.34
C GLU A 331 13.06 10.05 -10.17
N THR A 332 12.83 10.27 -11.45
CA THR A 332 13.84 10.80 -12.36
C THR A 332 13.70 12.31 -12.61
N ASP A 333 14.83 13.00 -12.64
CA ASP A 333 14.95 14.40 -13.07
C ASP A 333 15.70 14.48 -14.41
N ASN A 334 15.22 15.33 -15.32
CA ASN A 334 15.94 15.64 -16.55
C ASN A 334 17.00 16.73 -16.31
N VAL A 335 18.27 16.31 -16.29
CA VAL A 335 19.42 17.22 -16.14
C VAL A 335 20.16 17.31 -17.46
N GLY A 336 19.74 18.24 -18.32
CA GLY A 336 20.42 18.54 -19.57
C GLY A 336 20.27 17.44 -20.64
N GLY A 337 19.13 16.74 -20.64
CA GLY A 337 18.82 15.67 -21.59
C GLY A 337 19.24 14.27 -21.14
N VAL A 338 19.77 14.14 -19.93
CA VAL A 338 20.05 12.87 -19.25
C VAL A 338 19.17 12.79 -18.01
N TYR A 339 18.52 11.66 -17.81
CA TYR A 339 17.71 11.43 -16.63
C TYR A 339 18.57 10.90 -15.49
N VAL A 340 18.37 11.43 -14.30
CA VAL A 340 19.10 11.03 -13.07
C VAL A 340 18.11 10.82 -11.95
N LEU A 341 18.41 9.92 -11.02
CA LEU A 341 17.59 9.76 -9.82
C LEU A 341 17.70 11.00 -8.94
N ASN A 342 16.56 11.55 -8.53
CA ASN A 342 16.51 12.71 -7.66
C ASN A 342 16.55 12.26 -6.18
N PRO A 343 17.64 12.52 -5.43
CA PRO A 343 17.76 12.09 -4.03
C PRO A 343 16.77 12.80 -3.09
N LEU A 344 16.20 13.93 -3.49
CA LEU A 344 15.16 14.62 -2.72
C LEU A 344 13.78 13.95 -2.93
N ASN A 345 13.59 13.30 -4.07
CA ASN A 345 12.38 12.55 -4.45
C ASN A 345 12.69 11.05 -4.38
N THR A 346 13.40 10.63 -3.33
CA THR A 346 13.66 9.22 -3.04
C THR A 346 13.01 8.90 -1.70
N VAL A 347 12.24 7.83 -1.67
CA VAL A 347 11.58 7.28 -0.48
C VAL A 347 12.20 5.92 -0.18
N VAL A 348 12.64 5.71 1.06
CA VAL A 348 13.10 4.40 1.55
C VAL A 348 12.13 3.90 2.61
N ILE A 349 11.55 2.74 2.38
CA ILE A 349 10.50 2.12 3.19
C ILE A 349 11.07 0.91 3.92
N ASN A 350 10.81 0.86 5.22
CA ASN A 350 11.22 -0.22 6.11
C ASN A 350 10.11 -0.53 7.12
N GLY A 351 10.14 -1.72 7.71
CA GLY A 351 9.14 -2.15 8.69
C GLY A 351 7.95 -2.81 8.01
N GLY A 352 6.72 -2.51 8.40
CA GLY A 352 5.56 -3.13 7.76
C GLY A 352 4.27 -3.12 8.58
N PHE A 353 3.31 -3.90 8.12
CA PHE A 353 1.97 -4.03 8.72
C PHE A 353 1.45 -5.47 8.62
N THR A 354 0.44 -5.80 9.43
CA THR A 354 -0.35 -7.01 9.26
C THR A 354 -1.58 -6.71 8.42
N MET A 355 -1.98 -7.65 7.57
CA MET A 355 -3.18 -7.52 6.73
C MET A 355 -3.97 -8.82 6.79
N ILE A 356 -5.23 -8.74 7.18
CA ILE A 356 -6.12 -9.90 7.15
C ILE A 356 -7.49 -9.53 6.61
N PHE A 357 -8.00 -10.37 5.72
CA PHE A 357 -9.36 -10.32 5.21
C PHE A 357 -10.18 -11.42 5.87
N THR A 358 -11.38 -11.10 6.32
CA THR A 358 -12.31 -12.06 6.93
C THR A 358 -13.68 -11.90 6.29
N ALA A 359 -14.27 -13.01 5.85
CA ALA A 359 -15.62 -13.00 5.29
C ALA A 359 -16.60 -12.45 6.33
N ALA A 360 -17.51 -11.58 5.90
CA ALA A 360 -18.58 -11.12 6.78
C ALA A 360 -19.40 -12.35 7.24
N SER A 361 -19.53 -12.54 8.56
CA SER A 361 -20.37 -13.61 9.08
C SER A 361 -21.82 -13.43 8.58
N PRO A 362 -22.47 -14.49 8.06
CA PRO A 362 -23.82 -14.40 7.50
C PRO A 362 -24.90 -14.02 8.51
#